data_AF-W7TA24-F1
#
_entry.id   AF-W7TA24-F1
#
_cell.length_a   1.000
_cell.length_b   1.000
_cell.length_c   1.000
_cell.angle_alpha   90.00
_cell.angle_beta   90.00
_cell.angle_gamma   90.00
#
_symmetry.space_group_name_H-M   'P 1'
#
loop_
_entity.id
_entity.type
_entity.pdbx_description
1 polymer ?
#
loop_
_entity_poly.entity_id
_entity_poly.type
_entity_poly.pdbx_seq_one_letter_code
_entity_poly.pdbx_strand_id
1 'polypeptide(L)'
;MTDQDTAPVDGVEQATAGQVATEVAPVAQDEAGQVNPTGASSGGAGTAGSTPPPVPVASDDPTRWGRVDEAGKVYVKVPEDPSGAGEREVGSWQAGEPAEGLAHFARRFDDMRTEVELLEARLKSGAGDPKQALTSAKHVRDGLADAAVVGDLVALRARVDFVIASAGVAVDKAKVARDAARAESAQRKQTLVEEAETLANESTQWKSAGDRLRAILDEWKTIRGVDRKTDEQLWRRFSKARDAFNRRRGAHFADLDRQRSTAKTRKQELVDEAERLAGSDDWGVTAGRYKDLMIEWKAAGRAPKESDDALWQAFRAAQDKFFARRSAAFDERDAEFGTNAKLKEELLAEAEAIDPANGLEAARNALYKLQERWDQVGKVPRERVRELEGRLRTIEERVRGAVDAQGAAPTRRPRPGWRSSVSASASSRPRPRRPGRPATSAAPSRPRPRPPSGASGSPPPSRP
;
A
#
# COMPACT_ATOMS: atom_id res chain seq x y z
N MET A 1 -18.76 -4.54 -53.68
CA MET A 1 -19.96 -5.02 -52.99
C MET A 1 -19.86 -4.43 -51.59
N THR A 2 -20.63 -3.35 -51.39
CA THR A 2 -20.88 -2.57 -50.14
C THR A 2 -19.67 -1.79 -49.59
N ASP A 3 -19.51 -0.49 -49.93
CA ASP A 3 -19.99 0.72 -49.21
C ASP A 3 -19.25 0.91 -47.87
N GLN A 4 -18.64 2.03 -47.44
CA GLN A 4 -18.72 3.49 -47.66
C GLN A 4 -17.38 4.10 -47.15
N ASP A 5 -16.81 5.17 -47.74
CA ASP A 5 -17.02 6.62 -47.43
C ASP A 5 -16.68 6.95 -45.93
N THR A 6 -15.86 7.92 -45.49
CA THR A 6 -15.46 9.25 -45.97
C THR A 6 -14.26 9.76 -45.11
N ALA A 7 -13.45 10.69 -45.62
CA ALA A 7 -12.44 11.49 -44.87
C ALA A 7 -13.11 12.71 -44.15
N PRO A 8 -12.42 13.74 -43.60
CA PRO A 8 -11.11 13.86 -42.94
C PRO A 8 -11.17 14.57 -41.56
N VAL A 9 -9.99 14.67 -40.94
CA VAL A 9 -9.55 15.50 -39.81
C VAL A 9 -9.82 17.01 -39.98
N ASP A 10 -10.47 17.63 -38.99
CA ASP A 10 -10.25 19.03 -38.58
C ASP A 10 -10.79 19.25 -37.15
N GLY A 11 -9.95 19.82 -36.27
CA GLY A 11 -10.26 19.97 -34.84
C GLY A 11 -9.30 20.95 -34.18
N VAL A 12 -9.62 22.22 -34.34
CA VAL A 12 -8.91 23.43 -33.90
C VAL A 12 -8.75 23.50 -32.38
N GLU A 13 -7.50 23.68 -31.95
CA GLU A 13 -7.09 23.99 -30.57
C GLU A 13 -7.29 25.49 -30.31
N GLN A 14 -8.24 25.85 -29.45
CA GLN A 14 -8.42 27.24 -29.00
C GLN A 14 -7.63 27.49 -27.71
N ALA A 15 -6.65 28.38 -27.84
CA ALA A 15 -5.95 29.02 -26.74
C ALA A 15 -6.87 30.03 -26.03
N THR A 16 -6.87 30.01 -24.69
CA THR A 16 -7.34 31.12 -23.87
C THR A 16 -6.21 31.60 -22.95
N ALA A 17 -5.66 32.75 -23.33
CA ALA A 17 -4.75 33.54 -22.51
C ALA A 17 -5.56 34.33 -21.47
N GLY A 18 -5.21 34.17 -20.19
CA GLY A 18 -5.70 35.00 -19.09
C GLY A 18 -4.59 35.93 -18.62
N GLN A 19 -4.57 37.16 -19.12
CA GLN A 19 -3.81 38.28 -18.57
C GLN A 19 -4.49 38.77 -17.29
N VAL A 20 -3.71 38.99 -16.22
CA VAL A 20 -4.08 39.93 -15.16
C VAL A 20 -2.89 40.88 -14.96
N ALA A 21 -3.04 42.06 -15.54
CA ALA A 21 -2.29 43.25 -15.19
C ALA A 21 -3.01 43.94 -14.02
N THR A 22 -2.25 44.37 -13.01
CA THR A 22 -2.75 45.35 -12.03
C THR A 22 -1.78 46.51 -11.96
N GLU A 23 -2.32 47.67 -12.28
CA GLU A 23 -1.68 48.98 -12.32
C GLU A 23 -1.79 49.69 -10.95
N VAL A 24 -0.66 50.29 -10.60
CA VAL A 24 -0.32 51.45 -9.75
C VAL A 24 -1.47 52.31 -9.16
N ALA A 25 -1.33 52.71 -7.87
CA ALA A 25 -1.58 54.08 -7.39
C ALA A 25 -1.14 54.29 -5.91
N PRO A 26 -0.84 55.54 -5.48
CA PRO A 26 0.16 55.89 -4.45
C PRO A 26 -0.46 56.42 -3.14
N VAL A 27 0.33 56.62 -2.08
CA VAL A 27 0.09 57.63 -1.01
C VAL A 27 1.36 57.90 -0.20
N ALA A 28 1.41 59.12 0.34
CA ALA A 28 2.54 59.93 0.75
C ALA A 28 3.22 59.63 2.10
N GLN A 29 4.46 60.11 2.13
CA GLN A 29 5.30 60.70 3.20
C GLN A 29 4.69 60.94 4.59
N ASP A 30 5.47 60.62 5.63
CA ASP A 30 5.67 61.48 6.82
C ASP A 30 7.02 61.20 7.50
N GLU A 31 7.42 62.11 8.38
CA GLU A 31 8.73 62.70 8.60
C GLU A 31 9.74 62.01 9.56
N ALA A 32 10.99 62.49 9.41
CA ALA A 32 11.98 62.85 10.44
C ALA A 32 12.58 61.79 11.39
N GLY A 33 13.91 61.68 11.31
CA GLY A 33 14.74 61.00 12.30
C GLY A 33 16.24 61.25 12.07
N GLN A 34 16.64 62.51 12.16
CA GLN A 34 18.02 62.96 12.07
C GLN A 34 18.82 62.50 13.30
N VAL A 35 19.82 61.64 13.10
CA VAL A 35 20.98 61.54 14.00
C VAL A 35 22.25 61.26 13.19
N ASN A 36 23.18 62.20 13.27
CA ASN A 36 24.60 61.97 13.04
C ASN A 36 25.28 62.45 14.32
N PRO A 37 26.26 61.71 14.86
CA PRO A 37 27.60 62.29 14.80
C PRO A 37 28.73 61.28 14.51
N THR A 38 29.59 61.72 13.60
CA THR A 38 31.05 61.80 13.77
C THR A 38 31.86 60.50 13.90
N GLY A 39 32.57 60.20 12.80
CA GLY A 39 34.03 60.08 12.85
C GLY A 39 34.61 58.67 12.98
N ALA A 40 34.77 57.99 11.85
CA ALA A 40 35.88 57.06 11.67
C ALA A 40 36.44 57.18 10.25
N SER A 41 37.71 57.53 10.22
CA SER A 41 38.58 57.85 9.09
C SER A 41 38.44 56.93 7.87
N SER A 42 38.32 57.61 6.74
CA SER A 42 38.61 57.23 5.38
C SER A 42 39.82 56.30 5.22
N GLY A 43 39.59 55.18 4.53
CA GLY A 43 40.59 54.43 3.76
C GLY A 43 39.95 54.10 2.42
N GLY A 44 40.21 54.95 1.42
CA GLY A 44 39.55 54.90 0.12
C GLY A 44 39.87 53.61 -0.65
N ALA A 45 38.88 52.72 -0.77
CA ALA A 45 38.80 51.79 -1.88
C ALA A 45 37.94 52.47 -2.94
N GLY A 46 38.60 53.09 -3.92
CA GLY A 46 37.93 53.72 -5.05
C GLY A 46 36.97 52.73 -5.70
N THR A 47 35.72 53.13 -5.84
CA THR A 47 34.79 52.55 -6.80
C THR A 47 35.40 52.69 -8.19
N ALA A 48 36.11 51.65 -8.63
CA ALA A 48 36.63 51.55 -9.98
C ALA A 48 35.46 51.71 -10.96
N GLY A 49 35.55 52.70 -11.84
CA GLY A 49 34.50 53.02 -12.80
C GLY A 49 34.11 51.79 -13.62
N SER A 50 32.80 51.61 -13.83
CA SER A 50 32.21 50.59 -14.71
C SER A 50 32.69 50.69 -16.17
N THR A 51 33.23 51.85 -16.54
CA THR A 51 33.72 52.11 -17.89
C THR A 51 35.20 51.82 -17.98
N PRO A 52 35.62 51.01 -18.95
CA PRO A 52 37.01 50.65 -19.09
C PRO A 52 37.83 51.87 -19.59
N PRO A 53 39.07 52.07 -19.14
CA PRO A 53 39.83 53.29 -19.43
C PRO A 53 40.14 53.41 -20.93
N PRO A 54 39.96 54.59 -21.56
CA PRO A 54 40.16 54.74 -23.00
C PRO A 54 41.64 54.59 -23.37
N VAL A 55 41.92 53.85 -24.45
CA VAL A 55 43.26 53.70 -25.02
C VAL A 55 43.24 54.24 -26.46
N PRO A 56 43.94 55.35 -26.75
CA PRO A 56 43.95 55.93 -28.09
C PRO A 56 44.61 54.98 -29.10
N VAL A 57 44.20 55.08 -30.37
CA VAL A 57 44.86 54.38 -31.49
C VAL A 57 46.24 55.01 -31.67
N ALA A 58 47.30 54.21 -31.64
CA ALA A 58 48.66 54.73 -31.76
C ALA A 58 49.04 55.03 -33.22
N SER A 59 48.47 54.30 -34.19
CA SER A 59 48.75 54.51 -35.62
C SER A 59 48.29 55.85 -36.17
N ASP A 60 47.33 56.51 -35.52
CA ASP A 60 46.76 57.79 -35.96
C ASP A 60 47.76 58.95 -35.80
N ASP A 61 48.60 58.90 -34.75
CA ASP A 61 49.72 59.82 -34.54
C ASP A 61 50.88 59.11 -33.80
N PRO A 62 51.74 58.36 -34.53
CA PRO A 62 52.85 57.63 -33.93
C PRO A 62 53.92 58.52 -33.30
N THR A 63 54.06 59.76 -33.78
CA THR A 63 55.10 60.71 -33.35
C THR A 63 54.85 61.28 -31.95
N ARG A 64 53.58 61.30 -31.54
CA ARG A 64 53.17 61.62 -30.17
C ARG A 64 53.79 60.67 -29.14
N TRP A 65 53.92 59.39 -29.50
CA TRP A 65 54.24 58.31 -28.57
C TRP A 65 55.67 57.77 -28.74
N GLY A 66 56.36 58.07 -29.84
CA GLY A 66 57.72 57.60 -30.05
C GLY A 66 58.53 58.44 -31.02
N ARG A 67 59.83 58.16 -31.07
CA ARG A 67 60.79 58.78 -32.00
C ARG A 67 61.74 57.75 -32.55
N VAL A 68 62.28 58.00 -33.74
CA VAL A 68 63.42 57.25 -34.30
C VAL A 68 64.63 58.18 -34.29
N ASP A 69 65.79 57.68 -33.88
CA ASP A 69 67.04 58.44 -33.97
C ASP A 69 67.71 58.32 -35.36
N GLU A 70 68.79 59.06 -35.57
CA GLU A 70 69.56 59.05 -36.82
C GLU A 70 70.23 57.69 -37.12
N ALA A 71 70.38 56.83 -36.10
CA ALA A 71 70.90 55.48 -36.24
C ALA A 71 69.79 54.45 -36.56
N GLY A 72 68.54 54.88 -36.68
CA GLY A 72 67.39 54.01 -36.94
C GLY A 72 66.92 53.22 -35.71
N LYS A 73 67.27 53.61 -34.48
CA LYS A 73 66.70 53.04 -33.25
C LYS A 73 65.38 53.71 -32.92
N VAL A 74 64.39 52.90 -32.54
CA VAL A 74 63.03 53.35 -32.22
C VAL A 74 62.86 53.39 -30.71
N TYR A 75 62.39 54.53 -30.20
CA TYR A 75 62.12 54.80 -28.80
C TYR A 75 60.62 55.08 -28.59
N VAL A 76 60.05 54.55 -27.50
CA VAL A 76 58.70 54.89 -27.02
C VAL A 76 58.81 55.81 -25.81
N LYS A 77 57.97 56.85 -25.73
CA LYS A 77 57.88 57.75 -24.59
C LYS A 77 57.09 57.07 -23.47
N VAL A 78 57.73 56.88 -22.32
CA VAL A 78 57.11 56.31 -21.13
C VAL A 78 57.22 57.34 -20.01
N PRO A 79 56.14 58.09 -19.71
CA PRO A 79 56.16 59.13 -18.68
C PRO A 79 56.54 58.62 -17.29
N GLU A 80 56.32 57.34 -17.02
CA GLU A 80 56.57 56.66 -15.75
C GLU A 80 57.79 55.72 -15.82
N ASP A 81 58.82 56.06 -16.60
CA ASP A 81 60.03 55.24 -16.67
C ASP A 81 60.84 55.32 -15.35
N PRO A 82 61.10 54.19 -14.66
CA PRO A 82 61.96 54.16 -13.46
C PRO A 82 63.40 54.61 -13.71
N SER A 83 63.87 54.67 -14.97
CA SER A 83 65.22 55.15 -15.31
C SER A 83 65.36 56.68 -15.34
N GLY A 84 64.25 57.44 -15.30
CA GLY A 84 64.24 58.91 -15.33
C GLY A 84 64.49 59.54 -16.70
N ALA A 85 64.73 58.74 -17.75
CA ALA A 85 64.94 59.21 -19.13
C ALA A 85 63.64 59.50 -19.90
N GLY A 86 62.50 58.95 -19.45
CA GLY A 86 61.19 59.15 -20.06
C GLY A 86 61.01 58.47 -21.42
N GLU A 87 61.98 57.69 -21.88
CA GLU A 87 62.01 57.03 -23.19
C GLU A 87 62.64 55.63 -23.11
N ARG A 88 62.03 54.64 -23.75
CA ARG A 88 62.47 53.23 -23.79
C ARG A 88 62.81 52.82 -25.22
N GLU A 89 64.00 52.24 -25.44
CA GLU A 89 64.35 51.62 -26.72
C GLU A 89 63.48 50.38 -26.95
N VAL A 90 62.74 50.33 -28.05
CA VAL A 90 61.81 49.24 -28.39
C VAL A 90 62.23 48.42 -29.60
N GLY A 91 63.22 48.89 -30.36
CA GLY A 91 63.77 48.16 -31.49
C GLY A 91 64.57 49.03 -32.44
N SER A 92 64.86 48.51 -33.62
CA SER A 92 65.50 49.24 -34.71
C SER A 92 64.74 49.08 -36.02
N TRP A 93 64.80 50.11 -36.85
CA TRP A 93 64.24 50.19 -38.19
C TRP A 93 65.34 50.61 -39.17
N GLN A 94 65.63 49.75 -40.13
CA GLN A 94 66.70 49.97 -41.12
C GLN A 94 66.17 49.89 -42.57
N ALA A 95 64.86 49.69 -42.73
CA ALA A 95 64.21 49.37 -43.99
C ALA A 95 63.14 50.42 -44.34
N GLY A 96 63.58 51.61 -44.77
CA GLY A 96 62.69 52.69 -45.22
C GLY A 96 62.76 53.94 -44.37
N GLU A 97 61.76 54.82 -44.51
CA GLU A 97 61.73 56.11 -43.84
C GLU A 97 61.45 55.94 -42.32
N PRO A 98 62.01 56.81 -41.45
CA PRO A 98 61.79 56.75 -40.01
C PRO A 98 60.30 56.77 -39.59
N ALA A 99 59.46 57.48 -40.36
CA ALA A 99 58.02 57.55 -40.14
C ALA A 99 57.32 56.20 -40.38
N GLU A 100 57.78 55.40 -41.34
CA GLU A 100 57.24 54.06 -41.63
C GLU A 100 57.58 53.08 -40.51
N GLY A 101 58.78 53.20 -39.93
CA GLY A 101 59.19 52.43 -38.75
C GLY A 101 58.29 52.70 -37.55
N LEU A 102 58.04 53.97 -37.22
CA LEU A 102 57.11 54.32 -36.13
C LEU A 102 55.70 53.79 -36.37
N ALA A 103 55.18 53.90 -37.60
CA ALA A 103 53.87 53.36 -37.95
C ALA A 103 53.81 51.84 -37.79
N HIS A 104 54.90 51.11 -38.11
CA HIS A 104 54.97 49.66 -37.91
C HIS A 104 54.89 49.26 -36.43
N PHE A 105 55.66 49.93 -35.55
CA PHE A 105 55.61 49.67 -34.12
C PHE A 105 54.30 50.16 -33.46
N ALA A 106 53.65 51.19 -34.01
CA ALA A 106 52.34 51.66 -33.60
C ALA A 106 51.21 50.68 -33.97
N ARG A 107 51.24 50.08 -35.16
CA ARG A 107 50.28 49.03 -35.53
C ARG A 107 50.36 47.83 -34.60
N ARG A 108 51.57 47.42 -34.18
CA ARG A 108 51.74 46.34 -33.19
C ARG A 108 51.15 46.69 -31.82
N PHE A 109 51.21 47.96 -31.42
CA PHE A 109 50.49 48.42 -30.22
C PHE A 109 48.98 48.31 -30.41
N ASP A 110 48.47 48.73 -31.56
CA ASP A 110 47.04 48.65 -31.87
C ASP A 110 46.54 47.20 -31.92
N ASP A 111 47.36 46.25 -32.40
CA ASP A 111 47.07 44.81 -32.35
C ASP A 111 46.91 44.31 -30.90
N MET A 112 47.82 44.69 -30.01
CA MET A 112 47.72 44.35 -28.57
C MET A 112 46.50 44.99 -27.92
N ARG A 113 46.19 46.24 -28.27
CA ARG A 113 44.97 46.92 -27.81
C ARG A 113 43.73 46.17 -28.25
N THR A 114 43.66 45.75 -29.51
CA THR A 114 42.55 44.95 -30.03
C THR A 114 42.44 43.59 -29.34
N GLU A 115 43.55 42.93 -29.03
CA GLU A 115 43.52 41.68 -28.23
C GLU A 115 42.84 41.90 -26.87
N VAL A 116 43.20 42.98 -26.17
CA VAL A 116 42.62 43.32 -24.86
C VAL A 116 41.14 43.67 -24.98
N GLU A 117 40.75 44.42 -26.01
CA GLU A 117 39.35 44.73 -26.30
C GLU A 117 38.53 43.47 -26.61
N LEU A 118 39.11 42.50 -27.33
CA LEU A 118 38.48 41.21 -27.61
C LEU A 118 38.31 40.38 -26.33
N LEU A 119 39.32 40.36 -25.45
CA LEU A 119 39.22 39.70 -24.15
C LEU A 119 38.11 40.31 -23.30
N GLU A 120 37.98 41.63 -23.30
CA GLU A 120 36.92 42.33 -22.59
C GLU A 120 35.53 42.05 -23.19
N ALA A 121 35.38 42.13 -24.51
CA ALA A 121 34.14 41.82 -25.20
C ALA A 121 33.70 40.37 -24.96
N ARG A 122 34.66 39.45 -24.89
CA ARG A 122 34.44 38.04 -24.54
C ARG A 122 33.93 37.88 -23.11
N LEU A 123 34.51 38.59 -22.14
CA LEU A 123 34.04 38.59 -20.75
C LEU A 123 32.65 39.19 -20.61
N LYS A 124 32.36 40.29 -21.32
CA LYS A 124 31.04 40.96 -21.31
C LYS A 124 29.94 40.08 -21.93
N SER A 125 30.24 39.41 -23.04
CA SER A 125 29.30 38.50 -23.70
C SER A 125 29.15 37.16 -22.97
N GLY A 126 30.07 36.82 -22.06
CA GLY A 126 30.11 35.52 -21.38
C GLY A 126 30.53 34.36 -22.30
N ALA A 127 31.07 34.65 -23.48
CA ALA A 127 31.48 33.64 -24.45
C ALA A 127 32.84 33.03 -24.03
N GLY A 128 32.87 31.80 -23.51
CA GLY A 128 34.12 31.08 -23.19
C GLY A 128 34.47 31.03 -21.70
N ASP A 129 35.70 30.60 -21.36
CA ASP A 129 36.13 30.39 -19.98
C ASP A 129 36.75 31.66 -19.36
N PRO A 130 36.14 32.27 -18.32
CA PRO A 130 36.69 33.42 -17.62
C PRO A 130 38.11 33.20 -17.07
N LYS A 131 38.46 31.95 -16.73
CA LYS A 131 39.79 31.63 -16.20
C LYS A 131 40.87 31.74 -17.28
N GLN A 132 40.54 31.34 -18.52
CA GLN A 132 41.42 31.49 -19.66
C GLN A 132 41.59 32.97 -20.03
N ALA A 133 40.50 33.74 -20.00
CA ALA A 133 40.56 35.18 -20.22
C ALA A 133 41.44 35.89 -19.18
N LEU A 134 41.31 35.54 -17.90
CA LEU A 134 42.16 36.04 -16.81
C LEU A 134 43.65 35.71 -17.04
N THR A 135 43.95 34.48 -17.48
CA THR A 135 45.32 34.05 -17.75
C THR A 135 45.92 34.80 -18.93
N SER A 136 45.14 35.00 -20.00
CA SER A 136 45.56 35.74 -21.19
C SER A 136 45.81 37.21 -20.86
N ALA A 137 44.90 37.86 -20.12
CA ALA A 137 45.08 39.24 -19.68
C ALA A 137 46.31 39.43 -18.79
N LYS A 138 46.62 38.48 -17.89
CA LYS A 138 47.86 38.49 -17.11
C LYS A 138 49.10 38.37 -17.98
N HIS A 139 49.06 37.51 -19.00
CA HIS A 139 50.18 37.36 -19.93
C HIS A 139 50.43 38.65 -20.73
N VAL A 140 49.38 39.30 -21.23
CA VAL A 140 49.48 40.61 -21.90
C VAL A 140 50.05 41.67 -20.96
N ARG A 141 49.59 41.70 -19.70
CA ARG A 141 50.12 42.61 -18.66
C ARG A 141 51.62 42.42 -18.45
N ASP A 142 52.05 41.17 -18.28
CA ASP A 142 53.44 40.82 -18.00
C ASP A 142 54.36 41.10 -19.19
N GLY A 143 53.89 40.85 -20.42
CA GLY A 143 54.63 41.12 -21.64
C GLY A 143 54.76 42.61 -22.01
N LEU A 144 53.93 43.49 -21.45
CA LEU A 144 53.90 44.92 -21.81
C LEU A 144 55.20 45.67 -21.45
N ALA A 145 55.92 45.18 -20.43
CA ALA A 145 57.18 45.78 -19.97
C ALA A 145 58.32 45.62 -21.00
N ASP A 146 58.31 44.54 -21.79
CA ASP A 146 59.34 44.21 -22.78
C ASP A 146 58.82 44.31 -24.22
N ALA A 147 57.56 44.75 -24.41
CA ALA A 147 56.92 44.82 -25.71
C ALA A 147 57.61 45.84 -26.64
N ALA A 148 58.05 45.35 -27.80
CA ALA A 148 58.59 46.14 -28.91
C ALA A 148 57.45 46.85 -29.66
N VAL A 149 56.86 47.90 -29.05
CA VAL A 149 55.70 48.65 -29.57
C VAL A 149 55.79 50.14 -29.21
N VAL A 150 55.13 51.00 -29.98
CA VAL A 150 55.06 52.46 -29.75
C VAL A 150 53.61 52.89 -29.56
N GLY A 151 53.25 53.42 -28.40
CA GLY A 151 51.88 53.84 -28.08
C GLY A 151 51.72 54.24 -26.61
N ASP A 152 50.48 54.47 -26.18
CA ASP A 152 50.17 54.80 -24.78
C ASP A 152 50.20 53.54 -23.89
N LEU A 153 51.41 53.16 -23.47
CA LEU A 153 51.63 51.98 -22.62
C LEU A 153 50.99 52.12 -21.23
N VAL A 154 50.84 53.34 -20.72
CA VAL A 154 50.24 53.59 -19.41
C VAL A 154 48.74 53.35 -19.49
N ALA A 155 48.07 53.90 -20.51
CA ALA A 155 46.64 53.66 -20.74
C ALA A 155 46.36 52.18 -21.05
N LEU A 156 47.20 51.52 -21.87
CA LEU A 156 47.04 50.09 -22.16
C LEU A 156 47.23 49.23 -20.91
N ARG A 157 48.22 49.53 -20.06
CA ARG A 157 48.39 48.84 -18.76
C ARG A 157 47.14 48.98 -17.89
N ALA A 158 46.64 50.20 -17.72
CA ALA A 158 45.42 50.46 -16.94
C ALA A 158 44.21 49.71 -17.49
N ARG A 159 44.09 49.61 -18.82
CA ARG A 159 43.02 48.83 -19.49
C ARG A 159 43.17 47.33 -19.26
N VAL A 160 44.38 46.79 -19.33
CA VAL A 160 44.64 45.38 -19.05
C VAL A 160 44.35 45.06 -17.58
N ASP A 161 44.76 45.91 -16.63
CA ASP A 161 44.48 45.73 -15.20
C ASP A 161 42.97 45.74 -14.92
N PHE A 162 42.22 46.61 -15.61
CA PHE A 162 40.75 46.60 -15.57
C PHE A 162 40.17 45.26 -16.08
N VAL A 163 40.70 44.72 -17.19
CA VAL A 163 40.29 43.41 -17.73
C VAL A 163 40.64 42.28 -16.77
N ILE A 164 41.81 42.31 -16.12
CA ILE A 164 42.20 41.32 -15.09
C ILE A 164 41.22 41.35 -13.91
N ALA A 165 40.87 42.53 -13.41
CA ALA A 165 39.89 42.68 -12.33
C ALA A 165 38.51 42.15 -12.75
N SER A 166 38.04 42.52 -13.94
CA SER A 166 36.77 42.06 -14.51
C SER A 166 36.74 40.54 -14.70
N ALA A 167 37.84 39.96 -15.19
CA ALA A 167 37.98 38.52 -15.36
C ALA A 167 37.98 37.78 -14.01
N GLY A 168 38.59 38.35 -12.96
CA GLY A 168 38.54 37.82 -11.60
C GLY A 168 37.11 37.71 -11.08
N VAL A 169 36.33 38.79 -11.18
CA VAL A 169 34.90 38.81 -10.82
C VAL A 169 34.11 37.78 -11.62
N ALA A 170 34.38 37.65 -12.93
CA ALA A 170 33.72 36.67 -13.78
C ALA A 170 34.06 35.21 -13.41
N VAL A 171 35.30 34.93 -12.99
CA VAL A 171 35.71 33.61 -12.48
C VAL A 171 34.96 33.25 -11.20
N ASP A 172 34.87 34.18 -10.25
CA ASP A 172 34.16 33.95 -8.99
C ASP A 172 32.66 33.74 -9.22
N LYS A 173 32.05 34.57 -10.07
CA LYS A 173 30.64 34.40 -10.49
C LYS A 173 30.41 33.04 -11.15
N ALA A 174 31.28 32.62 -12.06
CA ALA A 174 31.18 31.32 -12.73
C ALA A 174 31.33 30.15 -11.75
N LYS A 175 32.20 30.28 -10.74
CA LYS A 175 32.35 29.28 -9.68
C LYS A 175 31.07 29.15 -8.86
N VAL A 176 30.53 30.27 -8.37
CA VAL A 176 29.28 30.28 -7.59
C VAL A 176 28.12 29.69 -8.39
N ALA A 177 27.96 30.06 -9.66
CA ALA A 177 26.91 29.51 -10.52
C ALA A 177 27.05 27.99 -10.74
N ARG A 178 28.28 27.49 -10.94
CA ARG A 178 28.54 26.05 -11.08
C ARG A 178 28.23 25.30 -9.79
N ASP A 179 28.62 25.83 -8.64
CA ASP A 179 28.39 25.20 -7.34
C ASP A 179 26.89 25.21 -6.98
N ALA A 180 26.16 26.28 -7.32
CA ALA A 180 24.70 26.33 -7.19
C ALA A 180 23.99 25.29 -8.09
N ALA A 181 24.37 25.19 -9.36
CA ALA A 181 23.79 24.19 -10.28
C ALA A 181 24.08 22.74 -9.84
N ARG A 182 25.27 22.50 -9.28
CA ARG A 182 25.63 21.22 -8.65
C ARG A 182 24.75 20.92 -7.44
N ALA A 183 24.56 21.90 -6.56
CA ALA A 183 23.73 21.77 -5.37
C ALA A 183 22.27 21.49 -5.72
N GLU A 184 21.71 22.19 -6.72
CA GLU A 184 20.35 21.96 -7.21
C GLU A 184 20.20 20.53 -7.78
N SER A 185 21.16 20.09 -8.59
CA SER A 185 21.16 18.73 -9.16
C SER A 185 21.26 17.66 -8.06
N ALA A 186 22.08 17.89 -7.04
CA ALA A 186 22.19 17.01 -5.88
C ALA A 186 20.89 16.99 -5.06
N GLN A 187 20.24 18.15 -4.87
CA GLN A 187 18.96 18.25 -4.16
C GLN A 187 17.85 17.51 -4.90
N ARG A 188 17.76 17.64 -6.23
CA ARG A 188 16.80 16.88 -7.03
C ARG A 188 16.99 15.37 -6.87
N LYS A 189 18.23 14.88 -6.90
CA LYS A 189 18.53 13.47 -6.62
C LYS A 189 18.19 13.09 -5.18
N GLN A 190 18.45 13.95 -4.21
CA GLN A 190 18.12 13.71 -2.81
C GLN A 190 16.60 13.53 -2.61
N THR A 191 15.78 14.38 -3.21
CA THR A 191 14.31 14.24 -3.17
C THR A 191 13.84 12.92 -3.78
N LEU A 192 14.44 12.50 -4.90
CA LEU A 192 14.14 11.20 -5.52
C LEU A 192 14.51 10.01 -4.60
N VAL A 193 15.62 10.10 -3.86
CA VAL A 193 16.02 9.08 -2.90
C VAL A 193 15.03 9.01 -1.74
N GLU A 194 14.64 10.15 -1.17
CA GLU A 194 13.69 10.23 -0.04
C GLU A 194 12.32 9.67 -0.41
N GLU A 195 11.86 9.96 -1.63
CA GLU A 195 10.63 9.37 -2.16
C GLU A 195 10.77 7.85 -2.30
N ALA A 196 11.88 7.35 -2.86
CA ALA A 196 12.13 5.93 -2.98
C ALA A 196 12.21 5.22 -1.61
N GLU A 197 12.81 5.86 -0.61
CA GLU A 197 12.88 5.37 0.77
C GLU A 197 11.48 5.29 1.40
N THR A 198 10.65 6.32 1.22
CA THR A 198 9.25 6.34 1.66
C THR A 198 8.43 5.22 1.00
N LEU A 199 8.52 5.10 -0.32
CA LEU A 199 7.84 4.05 -1.09
C LEU A 199 8.26 2.65 -0.63
N ALA A 200 9.54 2.44 -0.33
CA ALA A 200 10.05 1.17 0.15
C ALA A 200 9.51 0.79 1.53
N ASN A 201 9.33 1.77 2.42
CA ASN A 201 8.94 1.55 3.82
C ASN A 201 7.44 1.55 4.06
N GLU A 202 6.67 2.35 3.33
CA GLU A 202 5.27 2.61 3.66
C GLU A 202 4.30 2.03 2.63
N SER A 203 4.71 1.93 1.36
CA SER A 203 3.76 1.57 0.30
C SER A 203 3.38 0.09 0.30
N THR A 204 2.08 -0.18 0.47
CA THR A 204 1.46 -1.50 0.27
C THR A 204 0.97 -1.71 -1.15
N GLN A 205 0.98 -0.65 -1.98
CA GLN A 205 0.57 -0.69 -3.37
C GLN A 205 1.73 -1.16 -4.27
N TRP A 206 1.97 -2.48 -4.27
CA TRP A 206 3.15 -3.10 -4.89
C TRP A 206 3.37 -2.78 -6.38
N LYS A 207 2.29 -2.59 -7.14
CA LYS A 207 2.37 -2.29 -8.57
C LYS A 207 2.77 -0.84 -8.82
N SER A 208 1.97 0.11 -8.32
CA SER A 208 2.21 1.55 -8.52
C SER A 208 3.53 2.01 -7.90
N ALA A 209 3.89 1.51 -6.71
CA ALA A 209 5.19 1.81 -6.11
C ALA A 209 6.36 1.24 -6.93
N GLY A 210 6.19 0.05 -7.50
CA GLY A 210 7.18 -0.53 -8.41
C GLY A 210 7.35 0.27 -9.70
N ASP A 211 6.25 0.76 -10.26
CA ASP A 211 6.25 1.61 -11.45
C ASP A 211 6.90 2.97 -11.15
N ARG A 212 6.59 3.58 -10.00
CA ARG A 212 7.22 4.83 -9.56
C ARG A 212 8.72 4.69 -9.32
N LEU A 213 9.18 3.59 -8.71
CA LEU A 213 10.62 3.32 -8.54
C LEU A 213 11.36 3.19 -9.88
N ARG A 214 10.71 2.70 -10.95
CA ARG A 214 11.30 2.70 -12.30
C ARG A 214 11.36 4.13 -12.87
N ALA A 215 10.29 4.90 -12.74
CA ALA A 215 10.26 6.29 -13.18
C ALA A 215 11.37 7.14 -12.50
N ILE A 216 11.56 6.96 -11.18
CA ILE A 216 12.65 7.60 -10.43
C ILE A 216 14.03 7.27 -11.02
N LEU A 217 14.26 6.01 -11.43
CA LEU A 217 15.51 5.61 -12.07
C LEU A 217 15.72 6.30 -13.43
N ASP A 218 14.64 6.50 -14.19
CA ASP A 218 14.74 7.18 -15.48
C ASP A 218 14.97 8.69 -15.28
N GLU A 219 14.27 9.33 -14.34
CA GLU A 219 14.54 10.72 -13.93
C GLU A 219 15.97 10.90 -13.43
N TRP A 220 16.49 9.96 -12.63
CA TRP A 220 17.88 9.98 -12.15
C TRP A 220 18.90 10.10 -13.27
N LYS A 221 18.70 9.36 -14.38
CA LYS A 221 19.62 9.37 -15.53
C LYS A 221 19.64 10.71 -16.25
N THR A 222 18.55 11.48 -16.18
CA THR A 222 18.45 12.82 -16.78
C THR A 222 19.21 13.88 -15.99
N ILE A 223 19.39 13.68 -14.69
CA ILE A 223 20.08 14.64 -13.82
C ILE A 223 21.59 14.46 -13.92
N ARG A 224 22.27 15.44 -14.51
CA ARG A 224 23.73 15.49 -14.69
C ARG A 224 24.32 16.61 -13.83
N GLY A 225 25.65 16.63 -13.68
CA GLY A 225 26.33 17.73 -13.00
C GLY A 225 26.44 17.60 -11.48
N VAL A 226 26.26 16.41 -10.91
CA VAL A 226 26.54 16.12 -9.50
C VAL A 226 27.97 15.58 -9.36
N ASP A 227 28.64 15.87 -8.24
CA ASP A 227 29.96 15.30 -7.98
C ASP A 227 29.87 13.79 -7.73
N ARG A 228 30.95 13.07 -8.08
CA ARG A 228 30.96 11.60 -8.04
C ARG A 228 30.70 11.03 -6.65
N LYS A 229 31.17 11.70 -5.59
CA LYS A 229 31.07 11.18 -4.21
C LYS A 229 29.64 11.28 -3.71
N THR A 230 28.99 12.42 -3.93
CA THR A 230 27.57 12.63 -3.59
C THR A 230 26.69 11.71 -4.43
N ASP A 231 26.93 11.62 -5.74
CA ASP A 231 26.16 10.73 -6.63
C ASP A 231 26.25 9.26 -6.19
N GLU A 232 27.44 8.78 -5.85
CA GLU A 232 27.64 7.41 -5.37
C GLU A 232 26.91 7.15 -4.03
N GLN A 233 26.95 8.11 -3.10
CA GLN A 233 26.25 7.99 -1.81
C GLN A 233 24.74 7.94 -2.00
N LEU A 234 24.19 8.85 -2.81
CA LEU A 234 22.76 8.91 -3.10
C LEU A 234 22.31 7.66 -3.87
N TRP A 235 23.11 7.18 -4.83
CA TRP A 235 22.84 5.95 -5.57
C TRP A 235 22.79 4.72 -4.66
N ARG A 236 23.73 4.61 -3.70
CA ARG A 236 23.73 3.52 -2.71
C ARG A 236 22.46 3.52 -1.86
N ARG A 237 21.98 4.70 -1.44
CA ARG A 237 20.71 4.84 -0.72
C ARG A 237 19.51 4.41 -1.57
N PHE A 238 19.42 4.93 -2.80
CA PHE A 238 18.37 4.56 -3.75
C PHE A 238 18.35 3.04 -4.02
N SER A 239 19.49 2.44 -4.34
CA SER A 239 19.58 1.00 -4.59
C SER A 239 19.14 0.20 -3.37
N LYS A 240 19.58 0.60 -2.16
CA LYS A 240 19.17 -0.05 -0.91
C LYS A 240 17.66 0.02 -0.70
N ALA A 241 17.03 1.16 -0.95
CA ALA A 241 15.59 1.33 -0.85
C ALA A 241 14.84 0.45 -1.85
N ARG A 242 15.26 0.46 -3.13
CA ARG A 242 14.69 -0.38 -4.19
C ARG A 242 14.80 -1.87 -3.86
N ASP A 243 15.96 -2.31 -3.37
CA ASP A 243 16.20 -3.71 -3.04
C ASP A 243 15.39 -4.12 -1.79
N ALA A 244 15.23 -3.23 -0.81
CA ALA A 244 14.35 -3.45 0.34
C ALA A 244 12.89 -3.60 -0.09
N PHE A 245 12.39 -2.72 -0.97
CA PHE A 245 11.05 -2.83 -1.54
C PHE A 245 10.84 -4.17 -2.26
N ASN A 246 11.78 -4.56 -3.14
CA ASN A 246 11.70 -5.83 -3.88
C ASN A 246 11.70 -7.05 -2.95
N ARG A 247 12.53 -7.05 -1.91
CA ARG A 247 12.52 -8.12 -0.89
C ARG A 247 11.18 -8.18 -0.17
N ARG A 248 10.63 -7.04 0.25
CA ARG A 248 9.35 -6.98 0.97
C ARG A 248 8.18 -7.43 0.10
N ARG A 249 8.16 -7.01 -1.17
CA ARG A 249 7.21 -7.46 -2.17
C ARG A 249 7.28 -8.97 -2.36
N GLY A 250 8.49 -9.50 -2.56
CA GLY A 250 8.73 -10.93 -2.70
C GLY A 250 8.25 -11.72 -1.49
N ALA A 251 8.59 -11.26 -0.28
CA ALA A 251 8.15 -11.89 0.97
C ALA A 251 6.62 -11.89 1.12
N HIS A 252 5.95 -10.78 0.79
CA HIS A 252 4.49 -10.69 0.85
C HIS A 252 3.81 -11.70 -0.09
N PHE A 253 4.25 -11.79 -1.35
CA PHE A 253 3.66 -12.75 -2.28
C PHE A 253 4.02 -14.20 -1.96
N ALA A 254 5.22 -14.46 -1.46
CA ALA A 254 5.62 -15.79 -0.98
C ALA A 254 4.78 -16.22 0.23
N ASP A 255 4.46 -15.30 1.14
CA ASP A 255 3.61 -15.60 2.29
C ASP A 255 2.16 -15.87 1.86
N LEU A 256 1.60 -15.06 0.96
CA LEU A 256 0.28 -15.33 0.38
C LEU A 256 0.21 -16.68 -0.35
N ASP A 257 1.27 -17.03 -1.09
CA ASP A 257 1.35 -18.32 -1.77
C ASP A 257 1.43 -19.48 -0.77
N ARG A 258 2.25 -19.35 0.27
CA ARG A 258 2.32 -20.33 1.37
C ARG A 258 0.97 -20.50 2.06
N GLN A 259 0.28 -19.41 2.40
CA GLN A 259 -1.06 -19.47 3.01
C GLN A 259 -2.05 -20.22 2.12
N ARG A 260 -2.06 -19.95 0.80
CA ARG A 260 -2.92 -20.63 -0.17
C ARG A 260 -2.56 -22.11 -0.31
N SER A 261 -1.28 -22.46 -0.28
CA SER A 261 -0.81 -23.85 -0.33
C SER A 261 -1.19 -24.63 0.93
N THR A 262 -1.06 -24.02 2.12
CA THR A 262 -1.52 -24.61 3.38
C THR A 262 -3.04 -24.81 3.37
N ALA A 263 -3.81 -23.82 2.91
CA ALA A 263 -5.25 -23.93 2.75
C ALA A 263 -5.65 -25.06 1.79
N LYS A 264 -4.94 -25.19 0.65
CA LYS A 264 -5.14 -26.28 -0.31
C LYS A 264 -4.90 -27.65 0.33
N THR A 265 -3.78 -27.80 1.03
CA THR A 265 -3.41 -29.07 1.70
C THR A 265 -4.46 -29.44 2.75
N ARG A 266 -4.88 -28.47 3.58
CA ARG A 266 -5.92 -28.71 4.57
C ARG A 266 -7.25 -29.12 3.94
N LYS A 267 -7.64 -28.46 2.84
CA LYS A 267 -8.86 -28.83 2.10
C LYS A 267 -8.78 -30.21 1.47
N GLN A 268 -7.60 -30.61 0.97
CA GLN A 268 -7.38 -31.97 0.48
C GLN A 268 -7.60 -33.00 1.58
N GLU A 269 -7.00 -32.80 2.76
CA GLU A 269 -7.20 -33.71 3.91
C GLU A 269 -8.68 -33.83 4.30
N LEU A 270 -9.44 -32.74 4.23
CA LEU A 270 -10.88 -32.75 4.53
C LEU A 270 -11.69 -33.51 3.46
N VAL A 271 -11.28 -33.43 2.19
CA VAL A 271 -11.88 -34.20 1.08
C VAL A 271 -11.59 -35.68 1.27
N ASP A 272 -10.33 -36.04 1.54
CA ASP A 272 -9.92 -37.44 1.72
C ASP A 272 -10.68 -38.09 2.89
N GLU A 273 -10.85 -37.35 3.99
CA GLU A 273 -11.65 -37.79 5.13
C GLU A 273 -13.14 -37.90 4.79
N ALA A 274 -13.69 -36.94 4.03
CA ALA A 274 -15.07 -37.00 3.56
C ALA A 274 -15.31 -38.21 2.64
N GLU A 275 -14.38 -38.54 1.77
CA GLU A 275 -14.45 -39.72 0.89
C GLU A 275 -14.39 -41.03 1.68
N ARG A 276 -13.53 -41.11 2.69
CA ARG A 276 -13.44 -42.25 3.60
C ARG A 276 -14.75 -42.49 4.37
N LEU A 277 -15.38 -41.40 4.82
CA LEU A 277 -16.65 -41.44 5.56
C LEU A 277 -17.86 -41.76 4.67
N ALA A 278 -17.78 -41.53 3.36
CA ALA A 278 -18.87 -41.81 2.42
C ALA A 278 -19.26 -43.30 2.38
N GLY A 279 -18.37 -44.17 2.85
CA GLY A 279 -18.53 -45.61 3.02
C GLY A 279 -19.32 -46.04 4.26
N SER A 280 -19.42 -45.21 5.29
CA SER A 280 -19.88 -45.60 6.64
C SER A 280 -21.39 -45.82 6.73
N ASP A 281 -21.80 -46.86 7.45
CA ASP A 281 -23.21 -47.15 7.81
C ASP A 281 -23.58 -46.64 9.21
N ASP A 282 -22.62 -46.07 9.97
CA ASP A 282 -22.93 -45.35 11.22
C ASP A 282 -23.50 -43.97 10.89
N TRP A 283 -24.81 -43.94 10.59
CA TRP A 283 -25.51 -42.76 10.10
C TRP A 283 -25.42 -41.55 11.05
N GLY A 284 -25.46 -41.80 12.36
CA GLY A 284 -25.53 -40.74 13.37
C GLY A 284 -24.19 -40.05 13.55
N VAL A 285 -23.15 -40.83 13.85
CA VAL A 285 -21.79 -40.31 14.09
C VAL A 285 -21.24 -39.66 12.83
N THR A 286 -21.42 -40.32 11.68
CA THR A 286 -20.89 -39.84 10.40
C THR A 286 -21.56 -38.54 9.96
N ALA A 287 -22.88 -38.38 10.17
CA ALA A 287 -23.57 -37.12 9.86
C ALA A 287 -23.10 -35.95 10.75
N GLY A 288 -22.76 -36.23 12.02
CA GLY A 288 -22.10 -35.26 12.91
C GLY A 288 -20.74 -34.84 12.35
N ARG A 289 -19.92 -35.82 11.97
CA ARG A 289 -18.58 -35.56 11.43
C ARG A 289 -18.60 -34.74 10.14
N TYR A 290 -19.55 -34.96 9.23
CA TYR A 290 -19.70 -34.11 8.04
C TYR A 290 -20.02 -32.65 8.35
N LYS A 291 -20.75 -32.38 9.46
CA LYS A 291 -20.98 -30.99 9.91
C LYS A 291 -19.68 -30.36 10.40
N ASP A 292 -18.88 -31.10 11.17
CA ASP A 292 -17.58 -30.63 11.65
C ASP A 292 -16.62 -30.36 10.49
N LEU A 293 -16.55 -31.27 9.51
CA LEU A 293 -15.74 -31.09 8.30
C LEU A 293 -16.13 -29.82 7.53
N MET A 294 -17.42 -29.47 7.48
CA MET A 294 -17.87 -28.23 6.85
C MET A 294 -17.43 -26.98 7.63
N ILE A 295 -17.39 -27.05 8.96
CA ILE A 295 -16.86 -25.97 9.81
C ILE A 295 -15.36 -25.82 9.57
N GLU A 296 -14.62 -26.93 9.58
CA GLU A 296 -13.18 -26.97 9.30
C GLU A 296 -12.86 -26.48 7.88
N TRP A 297 -13.70 -26.81 6.89
CA TRP A 297 -13.56 -26.34 5.50
C TRP A 297 -13.67 -24.83 5.40
N LYS A 298 -14.65 -24.23 6.09
CA LYS A 298 -14.82 -22.77 6.14
C LYS A 298 -13.65 -22.10 6.87
N ALA A 299 -13.09 -22.77 7.88
CA ALA A 299 -11.95 -22.28 8.65
C ALA A 299 -10.61 -22.40 7.92
N ALA A 300 -10.45 -23.34 6.98
CA ALA A 300 -9.19 -23.62 6.29
C ALA A 300 -8.70 -22.49 5.35
N GLY A 301 -9.50 -21.45 5.10
CA GLY A 301 -9.14 -20.33 4.24
C GLY A 301 -9.39 -20.59 2.75
N ARG A 302 -8.76 -19.79 1.87
CA ARG A 302 -8.91 -19.89 0.40
C ARG A 302 -7.67 -20.50 -0.23
N ALA A 303 -7.87 -21.56 -1.00
CA ALA A 303 -6.86 -22.11 -1.90
C ALA A 303 -6.85 -21.34 -3.24
N PRO A 304 -5.91 -21.63 -4.16
CA PRO A 304 -5.99 -21.14 -5.54
C PRO A 304 -7.34 -21.54 -6.16
N LYS A 305 -8.00 -20.61 -6.85
CA LYS A 305 -9.40 -20.73 -7.29
C LYS A 305 -9.73 -22.08 -7.93
N GLU A 306 -8.92 -22.49 -8.91
CA GLU A 306 -9.12 -23.77 -9.63
C GLU A 306 -9.03 -24.99 -8.71
N SER A 307 -8.07 -25.00 -7.78
CA SER A 307 -7.94 -26.09 -6.81
C SER A 307 -9.08 -26.06 -5.77
N ASP A 308 -9.50 -24.87 -5.34
CA ASP A 308 -10.60 -24.70 -4.38
C ASP A 308 -11.91 -25.26 -4.93
N ASP A 309 -12.23 -24.91 -6.19
CA ASP A 309 -13.45 -25.35 -6.87
C ASP A 309 -13.44 -26.87 -7.08
N ALA A 310 -12.31 -27.46 -7.52
CA ALA A 310 -12.19 -28.91 -7.70
C ALA A 310 -12.35 -29.68 -6.39
N LEU A 311 -11.67 -29.23 -5.32
CA LEU A 311 -11.77 -29.85 -3.99
C LEU A 311 -13.19 -29.73 -3.43
N TRP A 312 -13.87 -28.60 -3.66
CA TRP A 312 -15.24 -28.42 -3.20
C TRP A 312 -16.20 -29.39 -3.88
N GLN A 313 -16.06 -29.60 -5.19
CA GLN A 313 -16.87 -30.58 -5.92
C GLN A 313 -16.64 -32.00 -5.41
N ALA A 314 -15.39 -32.38 -5.15
CA ALA A 314 -15.07 -33.69 -4.57
C ALA A 314 -15.69 -33.87 -3.16
N PHE A 315 -15.54 -32.86 -2.29
CA PHE A 315 -16.16 -32.85 -0.95
C PHE A 315 -17.68 -33.01 -1.03
N ARG A 316 -18.34 -32.26 -1.91
CA ARG A 316 -19.79 -32.32 -2.12
C ARG A 316 -20.22 -33.66 -2.68
N ALA A 317 -19.51 -34.22 -3.65
CA ALA A 317 -19.80 -35.54 -4.20
C ALA A 317 -19.72 -36.63 -3.11
N ALA A 318 -18.70 -36.58 -2.23
CA ALA A 318 -18.58 -37.50 -1.11
C ALA A 318 -19.74 -37.35 -0.11
N GLN A 319 -20.10 -36.10 0.23
CA GLN A 319 -21.23 -35.80 1.09
C GLN A 319 -22.56 -36.30 0.50
N ASP A 320 -22.83 -35.99 -0.77
CA ASP A 320 -24.07 -36.37 -1.46
C ASP A 320 -24.18 -37.90 -1.57
N LYS A 321 -23.06 -38.61 -1.80
CA LYS A 321 -23.02 -40.09 -1.78
C LYS A 321 -23.45 -40.68 -0.43
N PHE A 322 -22.94 -40.14 0.69
CA PHE A 322 -23.33 -40.59 2.02
C PHE A 322 -24.82 -40.35 2.30
N PHE A 323 -25.31 -39.13 2.05
CA PHE A 323 -26.70 -38.79 2.35
C PHE A 323 -27.69 -39.49 1.43
N ALA A 324 -27.33 -39.77 0.17
CA ALA A 324 -28.13 -40.59 -0.74
C ALA A 324 -28.26 -42.03 -0.22
N ARG A 325 -27.15 -42.66 0.20
CA ARG A 325 -27.17 -44.00 0.82
C ARG A 325 -27.99 -44.04 2.09
N ARG A 326 -27.80 -43.03 2.95
CA ARG A 326 -28.57 -42.89 4.19
C ARG A 326 -30.05 -42.81 3.89
N SER A 327 -30.47 -41.95 2.96
CA SER A 327 -31.88 -41.83 2.56
C SER A 327 -32.42 -43.17 2.08
N ALA A 328 -31.73 -43.83 1.15
CA ALA A 328 -32.15 -45.12 0.62
C ALA A 328 -32.35 -46.18 1.72
N ALA A 329 -31.44 -46.26 2.70
CA ALA A 329 -31.57 -47.19 3.83
C ALA A 329 -32.76 -46.86 4.74
N PHE A 330 -33.09 -45.58 4.94
CA PHE A 330 -34.29 -45.19 5.69
C PHE A 330 -35.58 -45.45 4.88
N ASP A 331 -35.56 -45.18 3.58
CA ASP A 331 -36.69 -45.40 2.68
C ASP A 331 -37.03 -46.90 2.56
N GLU A 332 -36.01 -47.77 2.48
CA GLU A 332 -36.17 -49.23 2.48
C GLU A 332 -36.79 -49.72 3.80
N ARG A 333 -36.26 -49.28 4.94
CA ARG A 333 -36.80 -49.63 6.26
C ARG A 333 -38.24 -49.13 6.46
N ASP A 334 -38.54 -47.94 5.99
CA ASP A 334 -39.89 -47.38 6.09
C ASP A 334 -40.88 -48.11 5.15
N ALA A 335 -40.42 -48.60 3.98
CA ALA A 335 -41.19 -49.48 3.11
C ALA A 335 -41.45 -50.87 3.72
N GLU A 336 -40.46 -51.46 4.40
CA GLU A 336 -40.63 -52.67 5.20
C GLU A 336 -41.71 -52.47 6.27
N PHE A 337 -41.63 -51.36 7.02
CA PHE A 337 -42.64 -51.02 8.02
C PHE A 337 -44.02 -50.85 7.40
N GLY A 338 -44.13 -50.20 6.24
CA GLY A 338 -45.39 -50.08 5.50
C GLY A 338 -45.98 -51.44 5.09
N THR A 339 -45.13 -52.40 4.71
CA THR A 339 -45.54 -53.78 4.39
C THR A 339 -46.02 -54.50 5.64
N ASN A 340 -45.29 -54.38 6.76
CA ASN A 340 -45.70 -54.94 8.05
C ASN A 340 -47.04 -54.35 8.52
N ALA A 341 -47.29 -53.06 8.28
CA ALA A 341 -48.57 -52.43 8.61
C ALA A 341 -49.73 -53.08 7.85
N LYS A 342 -49.57 -53.35 6.55
CA LYS A 342 -50.59 -54.05 5.75
C LYS A 342 -50.87 -55.46 6.26
N LEU A 343 -49.81 -56.24 6.56
CA LEU A 343 -49.97 -57.58 7.14
C LEU A 343 -50.69 -57.53 8.49
N LYS A 344 -50.42 -56.51 9.32
CA LYS A 344 -51.16 -56.28 10.56
C LYS A 344 -52.61 -55.88 10.32
N GLU A 345 -52.91 -55.05 9.31
CA GLU A 345 -54.28 -54.75 8.93
C GLU A 345 -55.06 -55.99 8.49
N GLU A 346 -54.43 -56.89 7.72
CA GLU A 346 -55.01 -58.17 7.31
C GLU A 346 -55.29 -59.08 8.52
N LEU A 347 -54.34 -59.18 9.47
CA LEU A 347 -54.54 -59.90 10.72
C LEU A 347 -55.67 -59.28 11.56
N LEU A 348 -55.82 -57.95 11.60
CA LEU A 348 -56.96 -57.32 12.29
C LEU A 348 -58.29 -57.68 11.65
N ALA A 349 -58.36 -57.74 10.31
CA ALA A 349 -59.57 -58.19 9.62
C ALA A 349 -59.91 -59.65 9.95
N GLU A 350 -58.91 -60.54 10.00
CA GLU A 350 -59.08 -61.92 10.48
C GLU A 350 -59.56 -61.96 11.94
N ALA A 351 -59.02 -61.10 12.80
CA ALA A 351 -59.35 -61.03 14.23
C ALA A 351 -60.78 -60.53 14.49
N GLU A 352 -61.26 -59.56 13.71
CA GLU A 352 -62.63 -59.03 13.81
C GLU A 352 -63.69 -60.09 13.52
N ALA A 353 -63.36 -61.07 12.66
CA ALA A 353 -64.21 -62.22 12.33
C ALA A 353 -64.30 -63.28 13.45
N ILE A 354 -63.47 -63.22 14.50
CA ILE A 354 -63.51 -64.16 15.62
C ILE A 354 -64.73 -63.87 16.49
N ASP A 355 -65.82 -64.62 16.31
CA ASP A 355 -67.04 -64.48 17.11
C ASP A 355 -67.02 -65.38 18.36
N PRO A 356 -66.95 -64.81 19.58
CA PRO A 356 -66.99 -65.58 20.82
C PRO A 356 -68.30 -66.35 21.03
N ALA A 357 -69.40 -65.96 20.37
CA ALA A 357 -70.70 -66.61 20.52
C ALA A 357 -70.74 -68.01 19.88
N ASN A 358 -69.85 -68.29 18.91
CA ASN A 358 -69.80 -69.56 18.18
C ASN A 358 -68.84 -70.61 18.80
N GLY A 359 -68.24 -70.30 19.96
CA GLY A 359 -67.38 -71.23 20.71
C GLY A 359 -66.21 -70.56 21.39
N LEU A 360 -66.23 -70.48 22.73
CA LEU A 360 -65.28 -69.67 23.51
C LEU A 360 -63.85 -70.24 23.55
N GLU A 361 -63.68 -71.56 23.59
CA GLU A 361 -62.34 -72.17 23.50
C GLU A 361 -61.73 -72.00 22.11
N ALA A 362 -62.54 -72.13 21.06
CA ALA A 362 -62.11 -71.91 19.68
C ALA A 362 -61.70 -70.45 19.43
N ALA A 363 -62.49 -69.49 19.93
CA ALA A 363 -62.19 -68.07 19.85
C ALA A 363 -60.89 -67.70 20.61
N ARG A 364 -60.67 -68.28 21.79
CA ARG A 364 -59.40 -68.12 22.54
C ARG A 364 -58.20 -68.64 21.75
N ASN A 365 -58.28 -69.87 21.25
CA ASN A 365 -57.18 -70.47 20.48
C ASN A 365 -56.90 -69.71 19.17
N ALA A 366 -57.93 -69.20 18.50
CA ALA A 366 -57.78 -68.36 17.33
C ALA A 366 -57.08 -67.04 17.65
N LEU A 367 -57.46 -66.37 18.76
CA LEU A 367 -56.82 -65.14 19.21
C LEU A 367 -55.34 -65.35 19.59
N TYR A 368 -55.02 -66.45 20.29
CA TYR A 368 -53.63 -66.77 20.63
C TYR A 368 -52.74 -66.96 19.40
N LYS A 369 -53.22 -67.72 18.40
CA LYS A 369 -52.49 -67.92 17.14
C LYS A 369 -52.33 -66.62 16.35
N LEU A 370 -53.32 -65.73 16.45
CA LEU A 370 -53.29 -64.44 15.79
C LEU A 370 -52.31 -63.47 16.45
N GLN A 371 -52.25 -63.45 17.78
CA GLN A 371 -51.25 -62.69 18.54
C GLN A 371 -49.83 -63.16 18.22
N GLU A 372 -49.62 -64.47 18.11
CA GLU A 372 -48.33 -65.02 17.69
C GLU A 372 -47.92 -64.53 16.29
N ARG A 373 -48.83 -64.57 15.31
CA ARG A 373 -48.60 -64.01 13.96
C ARG A 373 -48.39 -62.50 13.99
N TRP A 374 -49.11 -61.78 14.85
CA TRP A 374 -48.99 -60.33 15.02
C TRP A 374 -47.61 -59.89 15.51
N ASP A 375 -47.08 -60.64 16.47
CA ASP A 375 -45.75 -60.40 17.03
C ASP A 375 -44.65 -60.75 16.01
N GLN A 376 -44.86 -61.77 15.18
CA GLN A 376 -43.93 -62.18 14.11
C GLN A 376 -43.82 -61.15 12.96
N VAL A 377 -44.87 -60.40 12.64
CA VAL A 377 -44.85 -59.37 11.57
C VAL A 377 -43.91 -58.19 11.91
N GLY A 378 -43.58 -57.97 13.18
CA GLY A 378 -42.59 -56.98 13.58
C GLY A 378 -43.11 -55.54 13.64
N LYS A 379 -42.24 -54.57 13.32
CA LYS A 379 -42.50 -53.13 13.54
C LYS A 379 -43.28 -52.50 12.40
N VAL A 380 -44.12 -51.53 12.73
CA VAL A 380 -44.95 -50.74 11.80
C VAL A 380 -44.60 -49.24 11.89
N PRO A 381 -45.03 -48.39 10.93
CA PRO A 381 -44.73 -46.97 10.94
C PRO A 381 -45.27 -46.35 12.22
N ARG A 382 -44.47 -45.49 12.86
CA ARG A 382 -44.75 -44.92 14.19
C ARG A 382 -46.15 -44.30 14.31
N GLU A 383 -46.66 -43.74 13.22
CA GLU A 383 -47.98 -43.11 13.16
C GLU A 383 -49.13 -44.12 13.22
N ARG A 384 -48.95 -45.30 12.61
CA ARG A 384 -49.96 -46.38 12.57
C ARG A 384 -49.92 -47.29 13.80
N VAL A 385 -48.83 -47.27 14.59
CA VAL A 385 -48.68 -48.13 15.78
C VAL A 385 -49.89 -48.04 16.72
N ARG A 386 -50.27 -46.82 17.12
CA ARG A 386 -51.35 -46.60 18.10
C ARG A 386 -52.71 -47.06 17.59
N GLU A 387 -52.97 -46.85 16.30
CA GLU A 387 -54.21 -47.26 15.65
C GLU A 387 -54.31 -48.79 15.61
N LEU A 388 -53.27 -49.45 15.08
CA LEU A 388 -53.23 -50.89 14.88
C LEU A 388 -53.28 -51.65 16.21
N GLU A 389 -52.49 -51.23 17.21
CA GLU A 389 -52.52 -51.81 18.56
C GLU A 389 -53.85 -51.53 19.28
N GLY A 390 -54.46 -50.36 19.05
CA GLY A 390 -55.76 -50.01 19.62
C GLY A 390 -56.88 -50.94 19.13
N ARG A 391 -56.92 -51.21 17.82
CA ARG A 391 -57.89 -52.14 17.23
C ARG A 391 -57.73 -53.56 17.76
N LEU A 392 -56.50 -54.07 17.83
CA LEU A 392 -56.24 -55.41 18.38
C LEU A 392 -56.72 -55.51 19.82
N ARG A 393 -56.43 -54.49 20.65
CA ARG A 393 -56.87 -54.46 22.06
C ARG A 393 -58.39 -54.51 22.19
N THR A 394 -59.14 -53.78 21.38
CA THR A 394 -60.61 -53.84 21.42
C THR A 394 -61.13 -55.25 21.11
N ILE A 395 -60.51 -55.96 20.18
CA ILE A 395 -60.87 -57.34 19.83
C ILE A 395 -60.52 -58.29 20.98
N GLU A 396 -59.35 -58.14 21.58
CA GLU A 396 -58.92 -58.90 22.76
C GLU A 396 -59.88 -58.69 23.95
N GLU A 397 -60.28 -57.45 24.22
CA GLU A 397 -61.23 -57.10 25.26
C GLU A 397 -62.62 -57.72 25.00
N ARG A 398 -63.08 -57.76 23.74
CA ARG A 398 -64.32 -58.45 23.35
C ARG A 398 -64.28 -59.93 23.67
N VAL A 399 -63.21 -60.62 23.27
CA VAL A 399 -63.05 -62.07 23.52
C VAL A 399 -62.90 -62.34 25.02
N ARG A 400 -62.12 -61.52 25.74
CA ARG A 400 -61.93 -61.66 27.19
C ARG A 400 -63.25 -61.46 27.95
N GLY A 401 -63.99 -60.39 27.65
CA GLY A 401 -65.28 -60.10 28.29
C GLY A 401 -66.32 -61.21 28.06
N ALA A 402 -66.34 -61.83 26.87
CA ALA A 402 -67.23 -62.95 26.59
C ALA A 402 -66.89 -64.21 27.40
N VAL A 403 -65.60 -64.45 27.65
CA VAL A 403 -65.18 -65.58 28.50
C VAL A 403 -65.48 -65.32 29.97
N ASP A 404 -65.24 -64.10 30.45
CA ASP A 404 -65.55 -63.72 31.83
C ASP A 404 -67.06 -63.81 32.11
N ALA A 405 -67.89 -63.46 31.12
CA ALA A 405 -69.35 -63.61 31.19
C ALA A 405 -69.80 -65.08 31.26
N GLN A 406 -69.11 -66.01 30.59
CA GLN A 406 -69.41 -67.45 30.67
C GLN A 406 -69.02 -68.04 32.04
N GLY A 407 -67.93 -67.55 32.65
CA GLY A 407 -67.51 -67.92 34.01
C GLY A 407 -68.44 -67.39 35.12
N ALA A 408 -69.29 -66.40 34.83
CA ALA A 408 -70.18 -65.75 35.79
C ALA A 408 -71.63 -66.29 35.82
N ALA A 409 -71.94 -67.39 35.11
CA ALA A 409 -73.28 -67.98 35.08
C ALA A 409 -73.74 -68.50 36.47
N PRO A 410 -74.95 -68.14 36.97
CA PRO A 410 -75.30 -68.31 38.39
C PRO A 410 -75.88 -69.70 38.71
N THR A 411 -75.18 -70.52 39.50
CA THR A 411 -75.81 -71.61 40.27
C THR A 411 -76.60 -71.01 41.44
N ARG A 412 -77.93 -70.98 41.34
CA ARG A 412 -78.83 -70.47 42.37
C ARG A 412 -79.58 -71.64 43.02
N ARG A 413 -79.38 -71.86 44.33
CA ARG A 413 -80.27 -72.68 45.21
C ARG A 413 -80.67 -71.85 46.45
N PRO A 414 -81.89 -72.01 47.01
CA PRO A 414 -82.46 -71.05 47.96
C PRO A 414 -82.26 -71.42 49.46
N ARG A 415 -81.92 -70.39 50.27
CA ARG A 415 -82.28 -69.97 51.67
C ARG A 415 -82.64 -71.02 52.76
N PRO A 416 -82.38 -70.81 54.08
CA PRO A 416 -82.82 -69.59 54.83
C PRO A 416 -82.05 -69.11 56.09
N GLY A 417 -82.29 -67.83 56.45
CA GLY A 417 -82.57 -67.37 57.83
C GLY A 417 -81.42 -66.85 58.72
N TRP A 418 -81.35 -65.53 58.96
CA TRP A 418 -81.69 -64.90 60.26
C TRP A 418 -81.53 -63.36 60.21
N ARG A 419 -82.28 -62.70 61.10
CA ARG A 419 -82.61 -61.27 61.29
C ARG A 419 -81.43 -60.56 62.04
N SER A 420 -81.15 -59.25 61.99
CA SER A 420 -81.95 -58.13 62.54
C SER A 420 -81.25 -56.76 62.36
N SER A 421 -82.05 -55.73 62.03
CA SER A 421 -82.09 -54.30 62.46
C SER A 421 -80.89 -53.64 63.18
N VAL A 422 -80.53 -52.35 63.01
CA VAL A 422 -81.28 -51.09 63.23
C VAL A 422 -80.49 -49.89 62.62
N SER A 423 -81.24 -48.90 62.09
CA SER A 423 -81.13 -47.42 62.05
C SER A 423 -79.91 -46.72 62.69
N ALA A 424 -79.54 -45.46 62.44
CA ALA A 424 -79.75 -44.41 61.44
C ALA A 424 -78.90 -43.20 61.95
N SER A 425 -78.37 -42.41 61.01
CA SER A 425 -78.12 -40.95 61.07
C SER A 425 -77.50 -40.27 62.31
N ALA A 426 -76.36 -39.56 62.12
CA ALA A 426 -76.32 -38.08 62.02
C ALA A 426 -74.98 -37.44 62.48
N SER A 427 -74.52 -36.49 61.65
CA SER A 427 -73.94 -35.18 62.01
C SER A 427 -72.48 -35.00 62.47
N SER A 428 -71.69 -34.47 61.53
CA SER A 428 -71.09 -33.10 61.54
C SER A 428 -69.89 -32.71 62.45
N ARG A 429 -68.89 -32.12 61.75
CA ARG A 429 -67.97 -31.00 62.10
C ARG A 429 -66.61 -31.30 62.78
N PRO A 430 -65.59 -30.39 62.75
CA PRO A 430 -64.76 -30.04 61.59
C PRO A 430 -63.23 -29.94 61.91
N ARG A 431 -62.42 -29.55 60.90
CA ARG A 431 -60.95 -29.28 60.94
C ARG A 431 -60.49 -28.29 62.04
N PRO A 432 -59.19 -28.33 62.42
CA PRO A 432 -58.34 -27.19 62.06
C PRO A 432 -56.87 -27.51 61.64
N ARG A 433 -56.22 -26.45 61.16
CA ARG A 433 -54.88 -26.27 60.56
C ARG A 433 -53.70 -26.57 61.51
N ARG A 434 -52.51 -26.82 60.92
CA ARG A 434 -51.20 -26.77 61.61
C ARG A 434 -50.19 -25.86 60.86
N PRO A 435 -49.18 -25.29 61.55
CA PRO A 435 -48.53 -24.03 61.13
C PRO A 435 -47.07 -24.16 60.63
N GLY A 436 -46.66 -23.11 59.92
CA GLY A 436 -45.36 -22.40 59.87
C GLY A 436 -44.03 -23.12 60.12
N ARG A 437 -43.12 -23.02 59.14
CA ARG A 437 -41.66 -23.20 59.28
C ARG A 437 -40.96 -21.83 59.38
N PRO A 438 -39.97 -21.63 60.27
CA PRO A 438 -39.20 -20.41 60.33
C PRO A 438 -37.92 -20.47 59.46
N ALA A 439 -37.42 -19.28 59.11
CA ALA A 439 -36.12 -19.02 58.49
C ALA A 439 -35.19 -18.27 59.47
N THR A 440 -33.88 -18.54 59.45
CA THR A 440 -32.70 -17.76 59.93
C THR A 440 -31.53 -18.76 60.14
N SER A 441 -30.23 -18.48 60.06
CA SER A 441 -29.35 -17.49 59.41
C SER A 441 -27.90 -18.00 59.67
N ALA A 442 -26.92 -17.49 58.90
CA ALA A 442 -25.46 -17.43 59.17
C ALA A 442 -24.50 -18.61 58.85
N ALA A 443 -23.76 -18.46 57.72
CA ALA A 443 -22.28 -18.25 57.55
C ALA A 443 -21.26 -19.09 58.38
N PRO A 444 -20.05 -19.46 57.85
CA PRO A 444 -19.11 -18.50 57.26
C PRO A 444 -18.30 -18.90 56.01
N SER A 445 -17.75 -17.84 55.41
CA SER A 445 -17.01 -17.68 54.16
C SER A 445 -15.59 -18.25 54.16
N ARG A 446 -15.12 -18.74 52.99
CA ARG A 446 -13.70 -18.99 52.67
C ARG A 446 -13.27 -18.13 51.45
N PRO A 447 -11.99 -17.72 51.38
CA PRO A 447 -11.54 -16.65 50.50
C PRO A 447 -11.16 -17.11 49.08
N ARG A 448 -11.35 -16.23 48.09
CA ARG A 448 -10.86 -16.35 46.71
C ARG A 448 -9.56 -15.55 46.52
N PRO A 449 -8.69 -15.93 45.56
CA PRO A 449 -7.37 -15.33 45.37
C PRO A 449 -7.40 -14.01 44.59
N ARG A 450 -6.41 -13.15 44.86
CA ARG A 450 -6.13 -11.87 44.20
C ARG A 450 -5.49 -12.04 42.81
N PRO A 451 -5.77 -11.15 41.83
CA PRO A 451 -4.91 -10.92 40.68
C PRO A 451 -3.87 -9.80 40.95
N PRO A 452 -2.75 -9.74 40.20
CA PRO A 452 -1.70 -8.75 40.41
C PRO A 452 -2.03 -7.38 39.79
N SER A 453 -1.66 -6.32 40.53
CA SER A 453 -1.61 -4.93 40.08
C SER A 453 -0.26 -4.62 39.42
N GLY A 454 -0.30 -3.82 38.35
CA GLY A 454 0.88 -3.08 37.90
C GLY A 454 0.72 -2.50 36.49
N ALA A 455 0.39 -1.20 36.40
CA ALA A 455 1.11 -0.18 35.63
C ALA A 455 0.20 1.01 35.27
N SER A 456 0.69 2.20 35.61
CA SER A 456 0.17 3.54 35.38
C SER A 456 -0.01 3.91 33.90
N GLY A 457 -0.93 4.86 33.60
CA GLY A 457 -0.84 5.66 32.37
C GLY A 457 -2.14 6.27 31.83
N SER A 458 -2.35 7.56 32.13
CA SER A 458 -2.97 8.66 31.35
C SER A 458 -4.35 8.55 30.64
N PRO A 459 -5.18 9.61 30.67
CA PRO A 459 -6.44 9.69 29.94
C PRO A 459 -6.27 10.06 28.45
N PRO A 460 -7.21 9.71 27.56
CA PRO A 460 -7.10 9.99 26.12
C PRO A 460 -7.50 11.42 25.76
N PRO A 461 -6.91 12.02 24.69
CA PRO A 461 -7.34 13.30 24.16
C PRO A 461 -8.60 13.15 23.29
N SER A 462 -9.51 14.10 23.45
CA SER A 462 -10.56 14.41 22.49
C SER A 462 -9.95 14.67 21.11
N ARG A 463 -10.58 14.14 20.06
CA ARG A 463 -10.18 14.36 18.67
C ARG A 463 -11.34 14.96 17.86
N PRO A 464 -11.00 15.65 16.75
CA PRO A 464 -11.65 16.85 16.23
C PRO A 464 -12.95 16.63 15.46
#